data_AF-A0A3N9P6E9-F1
#
_entry.id   AF-A0A3N9P6E9-F1
#
_cell.length_a   1.000
_cell.length_b   1.000
_cell.length_c   1.000
_cell.angle_alpha   90.00
_cell.angle_beta   90.00
_cell.angle_gamma   90.00
#
_symmetry.space_group_name_H-M   'P 1'
#
loop_
_entity.id
_entity.type
_entity.pdbx_description
1 polymer ?
#
loop_
_entity_poly.entity_id
_entity_poly.type
_entity_poly.pdbx_seq_one_letter_code
_entity_poly.pdbx_strand_id
1 'polypeptide(L)' 'MFDLEEIVLRIEELRLELNKLSAYKRLADPEIIKASQELDEVLNQYNILLQKRATK' A
#
# COMPACT_ATOMS: atom_id res chain seq x y z
N MET A 1 8.16 -8.69 13.66
CA MET A 1 8.38 -7.31 13.18
C MET A 1 8.54 -7.45 11.69
N PHE A 2 7.61 -6.93 10.88
CA PHE A 2 7.70 -7.10 9.43
C PHE A 2 8.97 -6.41 8.93
N ASP A 3 9.74 -7.12 8.10
CA ASP A 3 10.95 -6.58 7.52
C ASP A 3 10.62 -5.55 6.42
N LEU A 4 11.53 -4.62 6.17
CA LEU A 4 11.31 -3.55 5.20
C LEU A 4 10.96 -4.10 3.81
N GLU A 5 11.56 -5.24 3.44
CA GLU A 5 11.31 -5.95 2.19
C GLU A 5 9.89 -6.54 2.13
N GLU A 6 9.37 -7.08 3.24
CA GLU A 6 8.00 -7.62 3.29
C GLU A 6 6.95 -6.52 3.09
N ILE A 7 7.22 -5.32 3.63
CA ILE A 7 6.34 -4.17 3.45
C ILE A 7 6.39 -3.66 2.00
N VAL A 8 7.57 -3.63 1.39
CA VAL A 8 7.70 -3.26 -0.04
C VAL A 8 6.97 -4.27 -0.94
N LEU A 9 7.10 -5.57 -0.67
CA LEU A 9 6.36 -6.60 -1.39
C LEU A 9 4.84 -6.39 -1.25
N ARG A 10 4.36 -6.09 -0.04
CA ARG A 10 2.95 -5.84 0.21
C ARG A 10 2.43 -4.59 -0.51
N ILE A 11 3.24 -3.54 -0.58
CA ILE A 11 2.93 -2.32 -1.35
C ILE A 11 2.78 -2.67 -2.83
N GLU A 12 3.69 -3.44 -3.41
CA GLU A 12 3.64 -3.81 -4.83
C GLU A 12 2.45 -4.73 -5.14
N GLU A 13 2.12 -5.68 -4.26
CA GLU A 13 0.91 -6.51 -4.38
C GLU A 13 -0.36 -5.65 -4.43
N LEU A 14 -0.51 -4.73 -3.48
CA LEU A 14 -1.68 -3.85 -3.39
C LEU A 14 -1.76 -2.87 -4.56
N ARG A 15 -0.62 -2.38 -5.07
CA ARG A 15 -0.56 -1.54 -6.29
C ARG A 15 -1.03 -2.31 -7.52
N LEU A 16 -0.63 -3.57 -7.67
CA LEU A 16 -1.07 -4.42 -8.77
C LEU A 16 -2.58 -4.73 -8.67
N GLU A 17 -3.09 -4.97 -7.47
CA GLU A 17 -4.51 -5.20 -7.23
C GLU A 17 -5.36 -3.96 -7.56
N LEU A 18 -4.96 -2.78 -7.09
CA LEU A 18 -5.60 -1.51 -7.43
C LEU A 18 -5.58 -1.22 -8.93
N ASN A 19 -4.45 -1.44 -9.60
CA ASN A 19 -4.35 -1.25 -11.04
C ASN A 19 -5.26 -2.20 -11.81
N LYS A 20 -5.38 -3.47 -11.36
CA LYS A 20 -6.34 -4.41 -11.95
C LYS A 20 -7.77 -3.97 -11.69
N LEU A 21 -8.12 -3.59 -10.46
CA LEU A 21 -9.49 -3.19 -10.11
C LEU A 21 -9.90 -1.92 -10.86
N SER A 22 -9.04 -0.91 -10.95
CA SER A 22 -9.29 0.34 -11.68
C SER A 22 -9.40 0.18 -13.20
N ALA A 23 -8.86 -0.90 -13.78
CA ALA A 23 -9.05 -1.20 -15.19
C ALA A 23 -10.47 -1.68 -15.52
N TYR A 24 -11.19 -2.25 -14.55
CA TYR A 24 -12.52 -2.87 -14.76
C TYR A 24 -13.65 -2.20 -13.98
N LYS A 25 -13.34 -1.42 -12.93
CA LYS A 25 -14.31 -0.76 -12.05
C LYS A 25 -14.06 0.75 -12.01
N ARG A 26 -15.12 1.52 -11.74
CA ARG A 26 -15.01 2.98 -11.57
C ARG A 26 -14.18 3.28 -10.33
N LEU A 27 -13.35 4.31 -10.36
CA LEU A 27 -12.48 4.69 -9.23
C LEU A 27 -13.25 4.98 -7.92
N ALA A 28 -14.53 5.33 -8.00
CA ALA A 28 -15.41 5.54 -6.84
C ALA A 28 -16.10 4.24 -6.35
N ASP A 29 -15.75 3.09 -6.90
CA ASP A 29 -16.25 1.80 -6.42
C ASP A 29 -15.77 1.55 -4.99
N PRO A 30 -16.65 1.15 -4.05
CA PRO A 30 -16.29 0.91 -2.66
C PRO A 30 -15.12 -0.07 -2.49
N GLU A 31 -14.97 -1.04 -3.40
CA GLU A 31 -13.89 -2.03 -3.36
C GLU A 31 -12.55 -1.42 -3.77
N ILE A 32 -12.55 -0.51 -4.75
CA ILE A 32 -11.36 0.27 -5.12
C ILE A 32 -10.97 1.23 -3.99
N ILE A 33 -11.94 1.93 -3.40
CA ILE A 33 -11.68 2.85 -2.29
C ILE A 33 -11.07 2.09 -1.12
N LYS A 34 -11.61 0.91 -0.78
CA LYS A 34 -11.07 0.08 0.30
C LYS A 34 -9.65 -0.39 -0.01
N ALA A 35 -9.40 -0.92 -1.19
CA ALA A 35 -8.06 -1.33 -1.60
C ALA A 35 -7.06 -0.14 -1.58
N SER A 36 -7.51 1.05 -1.98
CA SER A 36 -6.71 2.28 -1.93
C SER A 36 -6.38 2.70 -0.50
N GLN A 37 -7.31 2.56 0.44
CA GLN A 37 -7.08 2.87 1.85
C GLN A 37 -6.11 1.88 2.48
N GLU A 38 -6.25 0.58 2.18
CA GLU A 38 -5.32 -0.46 2.65
C GLU A 38 -3.89 -0.21 2.12
N LEU A 39 -3.74 0.19 0.85
CA LEU A 39 -2.44 0.60 0.30
C LEU A 39 -1.85 1.81 1.04
N ASP A 40 -2.68 2.82 1.32
CA ASP A 40 -2.24 4.04 2.01
C ASP A 40 -1.76 3.75 3.44
N GLU A 41 -2.45 2.86 4.17
CA GLU A 41 -2.03 2.41 5.50
C GLU A 41 -0.65 1.74 5.49
N VAL A 42 -0.40 0.85 4.53
CA VAL A 42 0.89 0.15 4.40
C VAL A 42 2.01 1.14 4.00
N LEU A 43 1.71 2.10 3.11
CA LEU A 43 2.66 3.17 2.76
C LEU A 43 3.01 4.04 3.96
N ASN A 44 2.04 4.37 4.81
CA ASN A 44 2.27 5.11 6.04
C ASN A 44 3.16 4.33 7.01
N GLN A 45 2.95 3.02 7.15
CA GLN A 45 3.81 2.15 7.97
C GLN A 45 5.24 2.10 7.43
N TYR A 46 5.40 1.99 6.10
CA TYR A 46 6.70 2.05 5.44
C TYR A 46 7.44 3.37 5.72
N ASN A 47 6.73 4.49 5.58
CA ASN A 47 7.29 5.82 5.83
C ASN A 47 7.74 5.99 7.29
N ILE A 48 6.95 5.53 8.27
CA ILE A 48 7.32 5.54 9.69
C ILE A 48 8.60 4.72 9.93
N LEU A 49 8.73 3.55 9.29
CA LEU A 49 9.93 2.71 9.42
C LEU A 49 11.16 3.35 8.78
N LEU A 50 11.00 4.00 7.62
CA LEU A 50 12.07 4.78 7.00
C LEU A 50 12.53 5.94 7.88
N GLN A 51 11.59 6.70 8.48
CA GLN A 51 11.94 7.77 9.40
C GLN A 51 12.69 7.24 10.63
N LYS A 52 12.26 6.11 11.21
CA LYS A 52 12.98 5.47 12.32
C LYS A 52 14.39 5.00 11.95
N ARG A 53 14.64 4.64 10.68
CA ARG A 53 15.98 4.31 10.18
C ARG A 53 16.83 5.55 9.88
N ALA A 54 16.23 6.65 9.44
CA ALA A 54 16.92 7.88 9.07
C ALA A 54 17.35 8.73 10.29
N THR A 55 16.67 8.60 11.42
CA THR A 55 17.03 9.30 12.68
C THR A 55 18.05 8.53 13.53
N LYS A 56 18.86 7.64 12.91
CA LYS A 56 19.84 6.79 13.60
C LYS A 56 21.24 6.99 13.07
#